data_AF-A0A515KNR4-F1
#
_entry.id   AF-A0A515KNR4-F1
#
_cell.length_a   1.000
_cell.length_b   1.000
_cell.length_c   1.000
_cell.angle_alpha   90.00
_cell.angle_beta   90.00
_cell.angle_gamma   90.00
#
_symmetry.space_group_name_H-M   'P 1'
#
loop_
_entity.id
_entity.type
_entity.pdbx_description
1 polymer ?
#
loop_
_entity_poly.entity_id
_entity_poly.type
_entity_poly.pdbx_seq_one_letter_code
_entity_poly.pdbx_strand_id
1 'polypeptide(L)'
;MTAICDEFEHYGWRRVQAVRRQQGMVVNRKKVRRLMREHDIQPRMRRHFTKTTDSDHDQPIFPNLAKTLALDGPDQLWVADWSGPSKVDRLDFSN
;
A
#
# COMPACT_ATOMS: atom_id res chain seq x y z
N MET A 1 -12.66 12.23 -20.47
CA MET A 1 -11.91 12.49 -19.22
C MET A 1 -11.64 11.18 -18.50
N THR A 2 -12.66 10.31 -18.49
CA THR A 2 -12.65 8.87 -18.23
C THR A 2 -11.37 8.14 -18.63
N ALA A 3 -10.90 8.22 -19.88
CA ALA A 3 -9.70 7.47 -20.31
C ALA A 3 -8.47 7.53 -19.37
N ILE A 4 -8.10 8.71 -18.83
CA ILE A 4 -6.96 8.84 -17.90
C ILE A 4 -7.30 8.28 -16.51
N CYS A 5 -8.55 8.41 -16.09
CA CYS A 5 -9.01 7.93 -14.79
C CYS A 5 -9.21 6.41 -14.79
N ASP A 6 -9.57 5.83 -15.94
CA ASP A 6 -9.75 4.40 -16.16
C ASP A 6 -8.39 3.69 -16.26
N GLU A 7 -7.41 4.31 -16.95
CA GLU A 7 -6.04 3.79 -17.05
C GLU A 7 -5.27 3.94 -15.72
N PHE A 8 -5.55 5.01 -14.98
CA PHE A 8 -4.87 5.32 -13.72
C PHE A 8 -5.87 5.54 -12.58
N GLU A 9 -6.43 4.45 -12.05
CA GLU A 9 -7.42 4.44 -10.95
C GLU A 9 -6.95 5.17 -9.67
N HIS A 10 -5.65 5.40 -9.51
CA HIS A 10 -5.02 6.07 -8.36
C HIS A 10 -4.79 7.58 -8.56
N TYR A 11 -5.15 8.13 -9.73
CA TYR A 11 -4.80 9.51 -10.08
C TYR A 11 -5.88 10.49 -9.63
N GLY A 12 -5.54 11.30 -8.63
CA GLY A 12 -6.34 12.46 -8.26
C GLY A 12 -6.24 13.59 -9.28
N TRP A 13 -7.12 14.60 -9.13
CA TRP A 13 -7.24 15.74 -10.06
C TRP A 13 -5.91 16.47 -10.38
N ARG A 14 -4.93 16.45 -9.45
CA ARG A 14 -3.60 17.05 -9.67
C ARG A 14 -2.82 16.31 -10.76
N ARG A 15 -2.80 14.97 -10.71
CA ARG A 15 -2.08 14.14 -11.68
C ARG A 15 -2.81 14.13 -13.02
N VAL A 16 -4.14 14.05 -13.01
CA VAL A 16 -4.96 14.17 -14.22
C VAL A 16 -4.71 15.50 -14.94
N GLN A 17 -4.57 16.61 -14.20
CA GLN A 17 -4.22 17.91 -14.77
C GLN A 17 -2.80 17.93 -15.37
N ALA A 18 -1.83 17.30 -14.71
CA ALA A 18 -0.46 17.22 -15.20
C ALA A 18 -0.36 16.44 -16.52
N VAL A 19 -1.00 15.26 -16.58
CA VAL A 19 -1.05 14.43 -17.80
C VAL A 19 -1.69 15.21 -18.96
N ARG A 20 -2.80 15.92 -18.71
CA ARG A 20 -3.43 16.75 -19.74
C ARG A 20 -2.53 17.88 -20.22
N ARG A 21 -1.80 18.54 -19.32
CA ARG A 21 -0.82 19.58 -19.69
C ARG A 21 0.30 19.00 -20.55
N GLN A 22 0.77 17.80 -20.23
CA GLN A 22 1.78 17.09 -21.03
C GLN A 22 1.25 16.73 -22.43
N GLN A 23 -0.04 16.43 -22.55
CA GLN A 23 -0.74 16.21 -23.82
C GLN A 23 -1.12 17.51 -24.56
N GLY A 24 -0.60 18.67 -24.13
CA GLY A 24 -0.89 19.98 -24.75
C GLY A 24 -2.25 20.58 -24.39
N MET A 25 -3.05 19.93 -23.53
CA MET A 25 -4.35 20.41 -23.11
C MET A 25 -4.29 21.09 -21.74
N VAL A 26 -4.28 22.44 -21.72
CA VAL A 26 -4.33 23.21 -20.48
C VAL A 26 -5.77 23.28 -19.96
N VAL A 27 -6.11 22.40 -19.01
CA VAL A 27 -7.41 22.42 -18.34
C VAL A 27 -7.29 23.04 -16.95
N ASN A 28 -8.23 23.94 -16.62
CA ASN A 28 -8.33 24.50 -15.27
C ASN A 28 -8.60 23.38 -14.26
N ARG A 29 -7.80 23.35 -13.19
CA ARG A 29 -7.97 22.51 -12.01
C ARG A 29 -9.40 22.45 -11.47
N LYS A 30 -10.15 23.56 -11.49
CA LYS A 30 -11.56 23.60 -11.06
C LYS A 30 -12.44 22.73 -11.95
N LYS A 31 -12.22 22.78 -13.28
CA LYS A 31 -12.93 21.97 -14.27
C LYS A 31 -12.61 20.49 -14.12
N VAL A 32 -11.32 20.16 -13.89
CA VAL A 32 -10.92 18.76 -13.60
C VAL A 32 -11.64 18.25 -12.35
N ARG A 33 -11.61 19.01 -11.25
CA ARG A 33 -12.28 18.60 -10.01
C ARG A 33 -13.79 18.43 -10.16
N ARG A 34 -14.44 19.34 -10.90
CA ARG A 34 -15.89 19.28 -11.16
C ARG A 34 -16.24 18.03 -11.96
N LEU A 35 -15.54 17.78 -13.07
CA LEU A 35 -15.79 16.60 -13.90
C LEU A 35 -15.53 15.29 -13.14
N MET A 36 -14.47 15.22 -12.32
CA MET A 36 -14.25 14.03 -11.48
C MET A 36 -15.40 13.79 -10.49
N ARG A 37 -15.99 14.85 -9.93
CA ARG A 37 -17.16 14.72 -9.04
C ARG A 37 -18.43 14.34 -9.79
N GLU A 38 -18.68 14.95 -10.96
CA GLU A 38 -19.86 14.66 -11.79
C GLU A 38 -19.88 13.23 -12.30
N HIS A 39 -18.70 12.63 -12.52
CA HIS A 39 -18.54 11.24 -12.94
C HIS A 39 -18.29 10.26 -11.78
N ASP A 40 -18.42 10.71 -10.53
CA ASP A 40 -18.11 9.94 -9.30
C ASP A 40 -16.74 9.23 -9.33
N ILE A 41 -15.76 9.87 -9.96
CA ILE A 41 -14.39 9.37 -10.08
C ILE A 41 -13.63 9.71 -8.81
N GLN A 42 -13.48 8.70 -7.95
CA GLN A 42 -12.71 8.78 -6.72
C GLN A 42 -11.36 8.06 -6.89
N PRO A 43 -10.22 8.74 -6.74
CA PRO A 43 -8.93 8.09 -6.85
C PRO A 43 -8.77 7.07 -5.73
N ARG A 44 -8.49 5.82 -6.09
CA ARG A 44 -8.26 4.75 -5.13
C ARG A 44 -6.98 5.03 -4.35
N MET A 45 -7.04 4.93 -3.03
CA MET A 45 -5.87 5.05 -2.17
C MET A 45 -4.97 3.83 -2.37
N ARG A 46 -3.70 4.06 -2.72
CA ARG A 46 -2.73 2.97 -2.83
C ARG A 46 -2.50 2.38 -1.44
N ARG A 47 -2.78 1.10 -1.26
CA ARG A 47 -2.46 0.39 -0.01
C ARG A 47 -0.95 0.32 0.12
N HIS A 48 -0.41 0.88 1.20
CA HIS A 48 0.99 0.68 1.56
C HIS A 48 1.13 -0.73 2.16
N PHE A 49 1.98 -1.56 1.58
CA PHE A 49 2.37 -2.84 2.16
C PHE A 49 3.74 -2.66 2.79
N THR A 50 3.83 -2.77 4.10
CA THR A 50 5.10 -2.85 4.81
C THR A 50 5.51 -4.32 4.82
N LYS A 51 6.60 -4.67 4.12
CA LYS A 51 7.24 -5.97 4.30
C LYS A 51 7.90 -5.96 5.68
N THR A 52 7.23 -6.53 6.68
CA THR A 52 7.78 -6.66 8.04
C THR A 52 8.89 -7.70 8.11
N THR A 53 8.83 -8.69 7.22
CA THR A 53 9.84 -9.74 7.07
C THR A 53 10.57 -9.51 5.76
N ASP A 54 11.87 -9.26 5.84
CA ASP A 54 12.74 -9.32 4.68
C ASP A 54 12.97 -10.79 4.32
N SER A 55 12.06 -11.36 3.54
CA SER A 55 12.19 -12.74 3.03
C SER A 55 13.18 -12.84 1.86
N ASP A 56 13.72 -11.72 1.40
CA ASP A 56 14.65 -11.61 0.26
C ASP A 56 16.05 -11.30 0.78
N HIS A 57 16.52 -12.16 1.69
CA HIS A 57 17.86 -12.08 2.26
C HIS A 57 18.70 -13.28 1.82
N ASP A 58 20.00 -13.06 1.65
CA ASP A 58 20.95 -14.14 1.33
C ASP A 58 21.27 -15.05 2.52
N GLN A 59 20.65 -14.83 3.68
CA GLN A 59 20.83 -15.67 4.86
C GLN A 59 20.09 -17.01 4.70
N PRO A 60 20.61 -18.10 5.30
CA PRO A 60 19.97 -19.41 5.22
C PRO A 60 18.56 -19.37 5.80
N ILE A 61 17.58 -19.66 4.95
CA ILE A 61 16.19 -19.85 5.36
C ILE A 61 16.12 -21.19 6.10
N PHE A 62 15.93 -21.14 7.41
CA PHE A 62 15.73 -22.36 8.20
C PHE A 62 14.39 -23.02 7.81
N PRO A 63 14.39 -24.34 7.54
CA PRO A 63 13.17 -25.04 7.19
C PRO A 63 12.17 -24.98 8.34
N ASN A 64 10.91 -24.73 8.03
CA ASN A 64 9.84 -24.78 9.02
C ASN A 64 9.55 -26.24 9.43
N LEU A 65 10.21 -26.69 10.49
CA LEU A 65 10.10 -28.05 11.05
C LEU A 65 8.72 -28.35 11.69
N ALA A 66 7.93 -27.32 11.98
CA ALA A 66 6.58 -27.51 12.53
C ALA A 66 5.67 -28.26 11.54
N LYS A 67 5.96 -28.21 10.23
CA LYS A 67 5.18 -28.92 9.20
C LYS A 67 5.35 -30.44 9.24
N THR A 68 6.45 -30.93 9.81
CA THR A 68 6.80 -32.36 9.85
C THR A 68 6.66 -32.98 11.24
N LEU A 69 6.33 -32.18 12.26
CA LEU A 69 6.13 -32.68 13.62
C LEU A 69 4.74 -33.34 13.74
N ALA A 70 4.70 -34.57 14.24
CA ALA A 70 3.48 -35.17 14.76
C ALA A 70 3.32 -34.73 16.22
N LEU A 71 2.27 -33.97 16.52
CA LEU A 71 1.93 -33.52 17.87
C LEU A 71 0.92 -34.52 18.47
N ASP A 72 1.28 -35.16 19.57
CA ASP A 72 0.47 -36.17 20.27
C ASP A 72 -0.17 -35.64 21.57
N GLY A 73 0.04 -34.36 21.91
CA GLY A 73 -0.56 -33.71 23.07
C GLY A 73 -0.52 -32.18 23.07
N PRO A 74 -1.19 -31.53 24.03
CA PRO A 74 -1.12 -30.08 24.22
C PRO A 74 0.29 -29.62 24.64
N ASP A 75 0.58 -28.33 24.46
CA ASP A 75 1.84 -27.66 24.88
C ASP A 75 3.13 -28.08 24.14
N GLN A 76 3.01 -28.71 22.97
CA GLN A 76 4.15 -29.26 22.22
C GLN A 76 4.74 -28.35 21.15
N LEU A 77 4.00 -27.33 20.73
CA LEU A 77 4.46 -26.33 19.76
C LEU A 77 3.89 -24.97 20.13
N TRP A 78 4.79 -24.02 20.38
CA TRP A 78 4.45 -22.63 20.69
C TRP A 78 4.89 -21.75 19.53
N VAL A 79 3.92 -21.06 18.90
CA VAL A 79 4.20 -20.09 17.84
C VAL A 79 3.97 -18.70 18.42
N ALA A 80 5.01 -17.88 18.42
CA ALA A 80 4.93 -16.47 18.78
C ALA A 80 5.10 -15.64 17.52
N ASP A 81 4.18 -14.70 17.30
CA ASP A 81 4.38 -13.63 16.33
C ASP A 81 4.93 -12.40 17.06
N TRP A 82 6.03 -11.85 16.56
CA TRP A 82 6.58 -10.59 17.03
C TRP A 82 6.50 -9.57 15.91
N SER A 83 5.54 -8.66 16.00
CA SER A 83 5.53 -7.46 15.18
C SER A 83 6.34 -6.36 15.87
N GLY A 84 7.58 -6.16 15.44
CA GLY A 84 8.33 -4.95 15.80
C GLY A 84 7.61 -3.70 15.28
N PRO A 85 7.78 -2.52 15.90
CA PRO A 85 7.13 -1.30 15.44
C PRO A 85 7.58 -0.99 14.01
N SER A 86 6.66 -1.10 13.05
CA SER A 86 6.85 -0.57 11.71
C SER A 86 7.08 0.93 11.83
N LYS A 87 8.17 1.47 11.26
CA LYS A 87 8.54 2.90 11.30
C LYS A 87 7.38 3.83 10.89
N VAL A 88 6.58 4.24 11.87
CA VAL A 88 5.57 5.32 11.96
C VAL A 88 5.21 5.27 13.46
N ASP A 89 5.53 6.18 14.36
CA ASP A 89 5.97 7.56 14.33
C ASP A 89 7.02 7.76 15.43
N ARG A 90 7.96 8.68 15.22
CA ARG A 90 8.73 9.29 16.30
C ARG A 90 7.72 10.09 17.12
N LEU A 91 7.13 9.48 18.14
CA LEU A 91 6.40 10.20 19.17
C LEU A 91 7.36 10.51 20.32
N ASP A 92 7.41 11.79 20.60
CA ASP A 92 8.25 12.43 21.57
C ASP A 92 7.78 12.01 22.97
N PHE A 93 8.51 11.10 23.61
CA PHE A 93 8.35 10.86 25.03
C PHE A 93 9.02 12.02 25.78
N SER A 94 8.25 13.08 26.04
CA SER A 94 8.48 13.97 27.18
C SER A 94 7.57 13.52 28.31
N ASN A 95 8.18 13.04 29.39
CA ASN A 95 7.69 13.26 30.75
C ASN A 95 8.89 13.33 31.69
#